data_AF-A0AAU1ZVS8-F1
#
_entry.id   AF-A0AAU1ZVS8-F1
#
_cell.length_a   1.000
_cell.length_b   1.000
_cell.length_c   1.000
_cell.angle_alpha   90.00
_cell.angle_beta   90.00
_cell.angle_gamma   90.00
#
_symmetry.space_group_name_H-M   'P 1'
#
loop_
_entity.id
_entity.type
_entity.pdbx_description
1 polymer ?
#
loop_
_entity_poly.entity_id
_entity_poly.type
_entity_poly.pdbx_seq_one_letter_code
_entity_poly.pdbx_strand_id
1 'polypeptide(L)'
;MPKYEIRSGDRAEFIAGLRELADFLTANPSVLVPRCASFGVFVDAADSTARREGAEHVAAPLGVPVDHIGEGYYDARRIFGPIEYSVIAIPPEERQ
;
A
#
# COMPACT_ATOMS: atom_id res chain seq x y z
N MET A 1 14.92 8.38 -17.29
CA MET A 1 13.63 8.32 -16.57
C MET A 1 13.81 7.40 -15.36
N PRO A 2 13.15 7.66 -14.22
CA PRO A 2 13.23 6.77 -13.08
C PRO A 2 12.75 5.37 -13.48
N LYS A 3 13.34 4.33 -12.87
CA LYS A 3 13.06 2.93 -13.18
C LYS A 3 11.61 2.54 -12.85
N TYR A 4 11.05 3.16 -11.81
CA TYR A 4 9.68 2.99 -11.34
C TYR A 4 9.17 4.33 -10.78
N GLU A 5 7.84 4.47 -10.70
CA GLU A 5 7.14 5.58 -10.06
C GLU A 5 6.42 5.08 -8.82
N ILE A 6 6.49 5.84 -7.72
CA ILE A 6 5.82 5.52 -6.46
C ILE A 6 4.66 6.50 -6.29
N ARG A 7 3.44 5.99 -6.24
CA ARG A 7 2.24 6.77 -5.94
C ARG A 7 2.09 6.94 -4.42
N SER A 8 2.87 7.86 -3.86
CA SER A 8 2.81 8.23 -2.44
C SER A 8 2.12 9.57 -2.22
N GLY A 9 1.33 9.68 -1.14
CA GLY A 9 0.75 10.95 -0.68
C GLY A 9 1.61 11.66 0.38
N ASP A 10 1.08 12.75 0.94
CA ASP A 10 1.70 13.45 2.07
C ASP A 10 1.60 12.62 3.36
N ARG A 11 2.75 12.38 3.99
CA ARG A 11 2.84 11.53 5.19
C ARG A 11 2.18 12.18 6.41
N ALA A 12 2.31 13.50 6.57
CA ALA A 12 1.81 14.20 7.74
C ALA A 12 0.28 14.27 7.70
N GLU A 13 -0.30 14.58 6.54
CA GLU A 13 -1.74 14.61 6.32
C GLU A 13 -2.37 13.22 6.50
N PHE A 14 -1.75 12.17 5.95
CA PHE A 14 -2.24 10.80 6.12
C PHE A 14 -2.29 10.37 7.59
N ILE A 15 -1.23 10.66 8.35
CA ILE A 15 -1.18 10.35 9.78
C ILE A 15 -2.20 11.19 10.57
N ALA A 16 -2.39 12.46 10.21
CA ALA A 16 -3.38 13.33 10.85
C ALA A 16 -4.81 12.77 10.65
N GLY A 17 -5.18 12.40 9.42
CA GLY A 17 -6.48 11.81 9.13
C GLY A 17 -6.74 10.49 9.85
N LEU A 18 -5.72 9.63 10.01
CA LEU A 18 -5.86 8.39 10.79
C LEU A 18 -6.14 8.65 12.27
N ARG A 19 -5.54 9.69 12.86
CA ARG A 19 -5.80 10.09 14.25
C ARG A 19 -7.21 10.65 14.40
N GLU A 20 -7.61 11.52 13.48
CA GLU A 20 -8.96 12.08 13.46
C GLU A 20 -10.03 10.99 13.33
N LEU A 21 -9.81 10.00 12.44
CA LEU A 21 -10.72 8.85 12.30
C LEU A 21 -10.81 8.04 13.61
N ALA A 22 -9.69 7.80 14.27
CA ALA A 22 -9.66 7.07 15.54
C ALA A 22 -10.44 7.82 16.64
N ASP A 23 -10.26 9.13 16.74
CA ASP A 23 -10.98 9.99 17.69
C ASP A 23 -12.48 10.00 17.38
N PHE A 24 -12.87 10.11 16.10
CA PHE A 24 -14.26 10.07 15.67
C PHE A 24 -14.94 8.75 16.03
N LEU A 25 -14.32 7.60 15.72
CA LEU A 25 -14.88 6.28 16.03
C LEU A 25 -14.98 6.05 17.54
N THR A 26 -14.04 6.58 18.32
CA THR A 26 -14.08 6.51 19.79
C THR A 26 -15.25 7.32 20.36
N ALA A 27 -15.52 8.49 19.80
CA ALA A 27 -16.61 9.36 20.25
C ALA A 27 -18.00 8.89 19.78
N ASN A 28 -18.08 8.03 18.76
CA ASN A 28 -19.35 7.64 18.11
C ASN A 28 -19.54 6.11 18.07
N PRO A 29 -19.86 5.45 19.21
CA PRO A 29 -19.92 3.98 19.30
C PRO A 29 -21.02 3.31 18.47
N SER A 30 -21.98 4.07 17.94
CA SER A 30 -23.00 3.58 17.00
C SER A 30 -22.47 3.41 15.58
N VAL A 31 -21.32 4.01 15.25
CA VAL A 31 -20.70 3.86 13.93
C VAL A 31 -20.02 2.50 13.86
N LEU A 32 -20.45 1.69 12.90
CA LEU A 32 -19.87 0.38 12.65
C LEU A 32 -18.47 0.52 12.04
N VAL A 33 -17.55 -0.29 12.52
CA VAL A 33 -16.20 -0.43 11.94
C VAL A 33 -16.15 -1.59 10.96
N PRO A 34 -15.36 -1.49 9.87
CA PRO A 34 -15.19 -2.61 8.95
C PRO A 34 -14.46 -3.78 9.63
N ARG A 35 -14.71 -4.99 9.14
CA ARG A 35 -13.99 -6.20 9.60
C ARG A 35 -12.50 -6.16 9.27
N CYS A 36 -12.15 -5.50 8.17
CA CYS A 36 -10.78 -5.28 7.71
C CYS A 36 -10.72 -3.95 6.95
N ALA A 37 -9.64 -3.19 7.14
CA ALA A 37 -9.31 -2.01 6.34
C ALA A 37 -7.92 -2.18 5.74
N SER A 38 -7.70 -1.72 4.50
CA SER A 38 -6.40 -1.79 3.85
C SER A 38 -6.03 -0.43 3.25
N PHE A 39 -4.77 -0.04 3.44
CA PHE A 39 -4.14 1.13 2.83
C PHE A 39 -2.99 0.66 1.96
N GLY A 40 -2.83 1.24 0.76
CA GLY A 40 -1.84 0.78 -0.21
C GLY A 40 -1.01 1.91 -0.79
N VAL A 41 0.30 1.65 -0.96
CA VAL A 41 1.19 2.44 -1.83
C VAL A 41 1.39 1.66 -3.12
N PHE A 42 1.14 2.32 -4.26
CA PHE A 42 1.26 1.70 -5.57
C PHE A 42 2.59 2.03 -6.24
N VAL A 43 3.18 1.03 -6.89
CA VAL A 43 4.42 1.15 -7.66
C VAL A 43 4.12 0.83 -9.12
N ASP A 44 4.39 1.80 -10.00
CA ASP A 44 4.30 1.62 -11.44
C ASP A 44 5.68 1.42 -12.05
N ALA A 45 5.79 0.47 -12.97
CA ALA A 45 7.02 0.22 -13.70
C ALA A 45 6.76 -0.42 -15.06
N ALA A 46 7.54 -0.02 -16.07
CA ALA A 46 7.39 -0.49 -17.44
C ALA A 46 7.81 -1.96 -17.63
N ASP A 47 8.81 -2.43 -16.88
CA ASP A 47 9.31 -3.81 -16.95
C ASP A 47 9.23 -4.54 -15.60
N SER A 48 9.30 -5.87 -15.64
CA SER A 48 9.15 -6.72 -14.46
C SER A 48 10.28 -6.59 -13.44
N THR A 49 11.50 -6.29 -13.89
CA THR A 49 12.66 -6.14 -13.00
C THR A 49 12.55 -4.83 -12.22
N ALA A 50 12.23 -3.75 -12.92
CA ALA A 50 11.89 -2.44 -12.35
C ALA A 50 10.75 -2.50 -11.34
N ARG A 51 9.70 -3.25 -11.65
CA ARG A 51 8.55 -3.42 -10.77
C ARG A 51 8.94 -4.10 -9.46
N ARG A 52 9.68 -5.19 -9.55
CA ARG A 52 10.16 -5.93 -8.37
C ARG A 52 11.06 -5.07 -7.50
N GLU A 53 12.04 -4.40 -8.10
CA GLU A 53 12.95 -3.52 -7.36
C GLU A 53 12.21 -2.36 -6.69
N GLY A 54 11.22 -1.77 -7.36
CA GLY A 54 10.37 -0.74 -6.77
C GLY A 54 9.55 -1.26 -5.60
N ALA A 55 8.96 -2.45 -5.73
CA ALA A 55 8.25 -3.11 -4.64
C ALA A 55 9.17 -3.35 -3.44
N GLU A 56 10.37 -3.91 -3.66
CA GLU A 56 11.36 -4.19 -2.62
C GLU A 56 11.85 -2.91 -1.93
N HIS A 57 12.06 -1.84 -2.70
CA HIS A 57 12.46 -0.53 -2.17
C HIS A 57 11.40 0.06 -1.23
N VAL A 58 10.13 0.06 -1.64
CA VAL A 58 9.03 0.63 -0.84
C VAL A 58 8.64 -0.28 0.33
N ALA A 59 8.78 -1.60 0.19
CA ALA A 59 8.49 -2.56 1.24
C ALA A 59 9.58 -2.63 2.33
N ALA A 60 10.82 -2.24 2.04
CA ALA A 60 11.95 -2.34 2.97
C ALA A 60 11.65 -1.76 4.38
N PRO A 61 11.08 -0.54 4.50
CA PRO A 61 10.70 0.02 5.81
C PRO A 61 9.56 -0.73 6.53
N LEU A 62 8.74 -1.49 5.81
CA LEU A 62 7.70 -2.32 6.42
C LEU A 62 8.29 -3.58 7.08
N GLY A 63 9.49 -4.01 6.67
CA GLY A 63 10.16 -5.18 7.24
C GLY A 63 9.46 -6.50 6.92
N VAL A 64 8.79 -6.57 5.77
CA VAL A 64 8.10 -7.76 5.25
C VAL A 64 8.62 -8.10 3.86
N PRO A 65 8.61 -9.39 3.45
CA PRO A 65 9.05 -9.78 2.12
C PRO A 65 8.07 -9.29 1.04
N VAL A 66 8.58 -9.19 -0.19
CA VAL A 66 7.77 -8.98 -1.40
C VAL A 66 7.48 -10.33 -2.03
N ASP A 67 6.19 -10.61 -2.22
CA ASP A 67 5.68 -11.81 -2.89
C ASP A 67 5.28 -11.49 -4.34
N HIS A 68 5.39 -12.49 -5.22
CA HIS A 68 4.85 -12.41 -6.58
C HIS A 68 3.51 -13.12 -6.62
N ILE A 69 2.42 -12.37 -6.78
CA ILE A 69 1.05 -12.87 -6.64
C ILE A 69 0.39 -13.27 -7.96
N GLY A 70 1.16 -13.32 -9.05
CA GLY A 70 0.68 -13.70 -10.37
C GLY A 70 0.51 -12.50 -11.30
N GLU A 71 0.41 -12.76 -12.61
CA GLU A 71 0.18 -11.73 -13.66
C GLU A 71 1.18 -10.55 -13.63
N GLY A 72 2.37 -10.77 -13.05
CA GLY A 72 3.37 -9.73 -12.90
C GLY A 72 3.10 -8.74 -11.77
N TYR A 73 2.13 -8.98 -10.90
CA TYR A 73 1.93 -8.22 -9.68
C TYR A 73 2.91 -8.66 -8.59
N TYR A 74 3.40 -7.69 -7.83
CA TYR A 74 4.12 -7.94 -6.60
C TYR A 74 3.43 -7.24 -5.44
N ASP A 75 3.39 -7.88 -4.27
CA ASP A 75 2.85 -7.27 -3.07
C ASP A 75 3.74 -7.50 -1.84
N ALA A 76 3.59 -6.60 -0.88
CA ALA A 76 4.15 -6.74 0.45
C ALA A 76 3.16 -6.17 1.44
N ARG A 77 2.84 -6.91 2.51
CA ARG A 77 1.78 -6.54 3.44
C ARG A 77 2.23 -6.65 4.88
N ARG A 78 1.89 -5.63 5.67
CA ARG A 78 2.04 -5.64 7.13
C ARG A 78 0.70 -5.36 7.80
N ILE A 79 0.38 -6.15 8.82
CA ILE A 79 -0.90 -6.11 9.51
C ILE A 79 -0.74 -5.49 10.91
N PHE A 80 -1.65 -4.58 11.26
CA PHE A 80 -1.79 -3.89 12.54
C PHE A 80 -3.21 -4.12 13.07
N GLY A 81 -3.42 -5.22 13.81
CA GLY A 81 -4.78 -5.64 14.19
C GLY A 81 -5.62 -5.94 12.94
N PRO A 82 -6.82 -5.34 12.76
CA PRO A 82 -7.64 -5.52 11.54
C PRO A 82 -7.25 -4.56 10.39
N ILE A 83 -6.15 -3.83 10.51
CA ILE A 83 -5.70 -2.86 9.50
C ILE A 83 -4.48 -3.41 8.76
N GLU A 84 -4.56 -3.45 7.44
CA GLU A 84 -3.47 -3.82 6.55
C GLU A 84 -2.82 -2.57 5.94
N TYR A 85 -1.49 -2.55 5.88
CA TYR A 85 -0.73 -1.60 5.07
C TYR A 85 0.06 -2.37 4.01
N SER A 86 -0.19 -2.05 2.75
CA SER A 86 0.30 -2.79 1.59
C SER A 86 1.16 -1.93 0.68
N VAL A 87 2.10 -2.59 -0.01
CA VAL A 87 2.78 -2.11 -1.20
C VAL A 87 2.32 -2.99 -2.33
N ILE A 88 1.87 -2.41 -3.44
CA ILE A 88 1.38 -3.15 -4.59
C ILE A 88 2.08 -2.60 -5.83
N ALA A 89 2.86 -3.45 -6.50
CA ALA A 89 3.50 -3.09 -7.76
C ALA A 89 2.71 -3.71 -8.92
N ILE A 90 2.21 -2.85 -9.80
CA ILE A 90 1.21 -3.20 -10.81
C ILE A 90 1.90 -3.38 -12.17
N PRO A 91 1.52 -4.40 -12.98
CA PRO A 91 1.89 -4.47 -14.39
C PRO A 91 1.35 -3.28 -15.19
N PRO A 92 2.06 -2.82 -16.24
CA PRO A 92 1.48 -1.86 -17.16
C PRO A 92 0.19 -2.46 -17.72
N GLU A 93 -0.84 -1.61 -17.91
CA GLU A 93 -2.05 -2.04 -18.59
C GLU A 93 -1.67 -2.69 -19.93
N GLU A 94 -2.09 -3.94 -20.13
CA GLU A 94 -2.07 -4.51 -21.47
C GLU A 94 -2.96 -3.61 -22.34
N ARG A 95 -2.34 -2.80 -23.20
CA ARG A 95 -3.08 -2.14 -24.27
C ARG A 95 -3.69 -3.24 -25.13
N GLN A 96 -4.97 -3.54 -24.87
CA GLN A 96 -5.82 -4.26 -25.82
C GLN A 96 -6.02 -3.42 -27.08
#